data_AF-A0AAW0Y7J6-F1
#
_entry.id   AF-A0AAW0Y7J6-F1
#
_cell.length_a   1.000
_cell.length_b   1.000
_cell.length_c   1.000
_cell.angle_alpha   90.00
_cell.angle_beta   90.00
_cell.angle_gamma   90.00
#
_symmetry.space_group_name_H-M   'P 1'
#
loop_
_entity.id
_entity.type
_entity.pdbx_description
1 polymer ?
#
loop_
_entity_poly.entity_id
_entity_poly.type
_entity_poly.pdbx_seq_one_letter_code
_entity_poly.pdbx_strand_id
1 'polypeptide(L)'
;MQISLGRMIFDILKFFFLYTLVLFAFGCGMNQLMWYYAELEMKKCYHLPDGQPDREKESQACFIWRRWTNLFETSQSLFWASFGLVDLDSFELTGVGSFTRFWA
;
A
#
# COMPACT_ATOMS: atom_id res chain seq x y z
N MET A 1 -4.23 -35.81 18.63
CA MET A 1 -4.68 -34.53 18.02
C MET A 1 -3.62 -33.43 18.12
N GLN A 2 -3.07 -33.11 19.29
CA GLN A 2 -2.06 -32.03 19.47
C GLN A 2 -0.75 -32.22 18.69
N ILE A 3 -0.18 -33.43 18.65
CA ILE A 3 1.08 -33.72 17.93
C ILE A 3 0.92 -33.60 16.39
N SER A 4 -0.30 -33.72 15.87
CA SER A 4 -0.59 -33.50 14.45
C SER A 4 -0.68 -32.00 14.11
N LEU A 5 -1.27 -31.21 15.01
CA LEU A 5 -1.43 -29.77 14.84
C LEU A 5 -0.06 -29.06 14.83
N GLY A 6 0.86 -29.46 15.72
CA GLY A 6 2.20 -28.88 15.77
C GLY A 6 2.99 -29.02 14.46
N ARG A 7 2.93 -30.20 13.82
CA ARG A 7 3.59 -30.44 12.52
C ARG A 7 3.01 -29.57 11.41
N MET A 8 1.68 -29.40 11.38
CA MET A 8 1.01 -28.53 10.43
C MET A 8 1.41 -27.04 10.60
N ILE A 9 1.57 -26.58 11.85
CA ILE A 9 2.01 -25.20 12.14
C ILE A 9 3.41 -24.94 11.58
N PHE A 10 4.35 -25.88 11.73
CA PHE A 10 5.69 -25.73 11.17
C PHE A 10 5.71 -25.65 9.66
N ASP A 11 4.74 -26.25 8.97
CA ASP A 11 4.62 -26.11 7.52
C ASP A 11 4.01 -24.75 7.15
N ILE A 12 2.98 -24.29 7.86
CA ILE A 12 2.40 -22.95 7.69
C ILE A 12 3.44 -21.84 7.91
N LEU A 13 4.31 -21.96 8.91
CA LEU A 13 5.36 -20.96 9.17
C LEU A 13 6.37 -20.83 8.03
N LYS A 14 6.71 -21.93 7.34
CA LYS A 14 7.58 -21.88 6.16
C LYS A 14 6.91 -21.11 5.02
N PHE A 15 5.61 -21.36 4.79
CA PHE A 15 4.85 -20.62 3.80
C PHE A 15 4.72 -19.14 4.17
N PHE A 16 4.48 -18.83 5.44
CA PHE A 16 4.40 -17.46 5.94
C PHE A 16 5.70 -16.68 5.74
N PHE A 17 6.86 -17.33 5.92
CA PHE A 17 8.16 -16.71 5.66
C PHE A 17 8.31 -16.32 4.19
N LEU A 18 8.02 -17.23 3.26
CA LEU A 18 8.05 -16.94 1.83
C LEU A 18 7.07 -15.83 1.45
N TYR A 19 5.84 -15.88 2.00
CA TYR A 19 4.84 -14.83 1.80
C TYR A 19 5.34 -13.45 2.25
N THR A 20 5.95 -13.37 3.44
CA THR A 20 6.51 -12.12 3.97
C THR A 20 7.64 -11.58 3.08
N LEU A 21 8.50 -12.47 2.56
CA LEU A 21 9.59 -12.10 1.68
C LEU A 21 9.08 -11.53 0.35
N VAL A 22 8.07 -12.19 -0.23
CA VAL A 22 7.38 -11.73 -1.45
C VAL A 22 6.71 -10.39 -1.21
N LEU A 23 5.94 -10.25 -0.13
CA LEU A 23 5.25 -9.02 0.24
C LEU A 23 6.23 -7.86 0.44
N PHE A 24 7.37 -8.10 1.09
CA PHE A 24 8.42 -7.11 1.26
C PHE A 24 9.06 -6.69 -0.07
N ALA A 25 9.37 -7.64 -0.96
CA ALA A 25 9.95 -7.35 -2.27
C ALA A 25 9.01 -6.46 -3.11
N PHE A 26 7.72 -6.82 -3.15
CA PHE A 26 6.69 -6.01 -3.80
C PHE A 26 6.50 -4.67 -3.10
N GLY A 27 6.51 -4.65 -1.78
CA GLY A 27 6.41 -3.43 -0.97
C GLY A 27 7.51 -2.42 -1.30
N CYS A 28 8.76 -2.87 -1.40
CA CYS A 28 9.88 -2.04 -1.83
C CYS A 28 9.69 -1.51 -3.25
N GLY A 29 9.29 -2.35 -4.20
CA GLY A 29 9.07 -1.95 -5.60
C GLY A 29 7.97 -0.90 -5.76
N MET A 30 6.82 -1.10 -5.10
CA MET A 30 5.72 -0.14 -5.14
C MET A 30 6.03 1.15 -4.39
N ASN A 31 6.66 1.07 -3.22
CA ASN A 31 7.07 2.26 -2.49
C ASN A 31 8.06 3.09 -3.32
N GLN A 32 9.03 2.47 -4.00
CA GLN A 32 9.98 3.16 -4.87
C GLN A 32 9.30 3.90 -6.04
N LEU A 33 8.24 3.32 -6.60
CA LEU A 33 7.51 3.90 -7.73
C LEU A 33 6.54 5.00 -7.30
N MET A 34 5.78 4.73 -6.24
CA MET A 34 4.59 5.51 -5.88
C MET A 34 4.87 6.60 -4.86
N TRP A 35 6.01 6.56 -4.14
CA TRP A 35 6.36 7.57 -3.13
C TRP A 35 6.24 8.99 -3.69
N TYR A 36 6.85 9.26 -4.84
CA TYR A 36 6.85 10.60 -5.43
C TYR A 36 5.43 11.13 -5.68
N TYR A 37 4.55 10.28 -6.21
CA TYR A 37 3.15 10.62 -6.46
C TYR A 37 2.36 10.74 -5.15
N ALA A 38 2.68 9.94 -4.14
CA ALA A 38 2.10 10.04 -2.82
C ALA A 38 2.42 11.40 -2.16
N GLU A 39 3.63 11.92 -2.35
CA GLU A 39 4.01 13.25 -1.86
C GLU A 39 3.21 14.37 -2.56
N LEU A 40 2.92 14.23 -3.85
CA LEU A 40 2.06 15.16 -4.58
C LEU A 40 0.62 15.11 -4.06
N GLU A 41 0.08 13.91 -3.82
CA GLU A 41 -1.24 13.73 -3.20
C GLU A 41 -1.30 14.30 -1.77
N MET A 42 -0.23 14.16 -1.00
CA MET A 42 -0.14 14.78 0.32
C MET A 42 -0.22 16.31 0.21
N LYS A 43 0.51 16.93 -0.73
CA LYS A 43 0.42 18.38 -0.98
C LYS A 43 -0.97 18.80 -1.43
N LYS A 44 -1.64 17.97 -2.24
CA LYS A 44 -3.04 18.18 -2.65
C LYS A 44 -3.99 18.12 -1.45
N CYS A 45 -3.80 17.19 -0.52
CA CYS A 45 -4.57 17.11 0.71
C CYS A 45 -4.36 18.32 1.64
N TYR A 46 -3.12 18.82 1.75
CA TYR A 46 -2.75 19.92 2.66
C TYR A 46 -2.61 21.28 1.96
N HIS A 47 -3.42 21.55 0.93
CA HIS A 47 -3.31 22.78 0.14
C HIS A 47 -3.88 24.03 0.84
N LEU A 48 -4.66 23.85 1.91
CA LEU A 48 -5.29 24.94 2.65
C LEU A 48 -4.26 25.82 3.38
N PRO A 49 -4.45 27.15 3.41
CA PRO A 49 -3.53 28.08 4.07
C PRO A 49 -3.46 27.89 5.59
N ASP A 50 -4.47 27.28 6.21
CA ASP A 50 -4.51 26.95 7.64
C ASP A 50 -3.70 25.68 7.99
N GLY A 51 -3.11 25.00 6.99
CA GLY A 51 -2.36 23.76 7.18
C GLY A 51 -3.22 22.55 7.59
N GLN A 52 -4.54 22.69 7.52
CA GLN A 52 -5.48 21.60 7.79
C GLN A 52 -5.67 20.72 6.54
N PRO A 53 -5.95 19.41 6.70
CA PRO A 53 -6.25 18.54 5.56
C PRO A 53 -7.62 18.89 4.97
N ASP A 54 -7.69 19.11 3.65
CA ASP A 54 -8.94 19.33 2.92
C ASP A 54 -9.71 18.02 2.75
N ARG A 55 -10.28 17.53 3.84
CA ARG A 55 -11.10 16.32 3.84
C ARG A 55 -12.46 16.50 3.18
N GLU A 56 -12.89 17.73 2.96
CA GLU A 56 -14.22 18.04 2.43
C GLU A 56 -14.24 17.98 0.90
N LYS A 57 -13.20 18.50 0.25
CA LYS A 57 -13.07 18.45 -1.22
C LYS A 57 -12.15 17.34 -1.72
N GLU A 58 -11.11 16.99 -0.97
CA GLU A 58 -10.03 16.09 -1.40
C GLU A 58 -9.85 14.90 -0.42
N SER A 59 -10.97 14.30 0.01
CA SER A 59 -10.99 13.16 0.93
C SER A 59 -10.18 11.95 0.43
N GLN A 60 -10.24 11.67 -0.87
CA GLN A 60 -9.53 10.57 -1.53
C GLN A 60 -8.02 10.78 -1.47
N ALA A 61 -7.54 11.96 -1.86
CA ALA A 61 -6.13 12.35 -1.79
C ALA A 61 -5.59 12.13 -0.37
N CYS A 62 -6.29 12.69 0.63
CA CYS A 62 -5.94 12.59 2.04
C CYS A 62 -5.86 11.17 2.60
N PHE A 63 -6.52 10.21 1.97
CA PHE A 63 -6.51 8.81 2.38
C PHE A 63 -5.47 7.98 1.61
N ILE A 64 -5.33 8.22 0.30
CA ILE A 64 -4.45 7.45 -0.58
C ILE A 64 -2.97 7.73 -0.31
N TRP A 65 -2.58 8.99 -0.08
CA TRP A 65 -1.16 9.34 0.09
C TRP A 65 -0.47 8.55 1.22
N ARG A 66 -1.20 8.27 2.31
CA ARG A 66 -0.66 7.58 3.49
C ARG A 66 -0.22 6.14 3.18
N ARG A 67 -0.89 5.47 2.24
CA ARG A 67 -0.63 4.07 1.88
C ARG A 67 0.72 3.88 1.18
N TRP A 68 1.17 4.90 0.45
CA TRP A 68 2.33 4.81 -0.43
C TRP A 68 3.49 5.69 0.04
N THR A 69 3.35 6.36 1.20
CA THR A 69 4.38 7.28 1.71
C THR A 69 5.55 6.57 2.38
N ASN A 70 5.31 5.35 2.90
CA ASN A 70 6.28 4.60 3.67
C ASN A 70 6.18 3.11 3.33
N LEU A 71 7.32 2.43 3.35
CA LEU A 71 7.41 0.99 3.07
C LEU A 71 6.49 0.15 3.97
N PHE A 72 6.34 0.54 5.24
CA PHE A 72 5.48 -0.16 6.19
C PHE A 72 4.00 -0.03 5.83
N GLU A 73 3.53 1.18 5.49
CA GLU A 73 2.15 1.43 5.06
C GLU A 73 1.84 0.74 3.73
N THR A 74 2.81 0.74 2.82
CA THR A 74 2.72 0.02 1.56
C THR A 74 2.61 -1.49 1.79
N SER A 75 3.44 -2.04 2.69
CA SER A 75 3.37 -3.46 3.07
C SER A 75 2.03 -3.83 3.71
N GLN A 76 1.49 -2.98 4.59
CA GLN A 76 0.15 -3.17 5.17
C GLN A 76 -0.95 -3.13 4.11
N SER A 77 -0.86 -2.19 3.17
CA SER A 77 -1.82 -2.08 2.06
C SER A 77 -1.80 -3.33 1.19
N LEU A 78 -0.62 -3.88 0.89
CA LEU A 78 -0.50 -5.13 0.15
C LEU A 78 -0.99 -6.35 0.89
N PHE A 79 -0.77 -6.39 2.20
CA PHE A 79 -1.32 -7.43 3.05
C PHE A 79 -2.85 -7.45 2.94
N TRP A 80 -3.50 -6.29 3.06
CA TRP A 80 -4.96 -6.20 2.95
C TRP A 80 -5.48 -6.40 1.53
N ALA A 81 -4.68 -6.06 0.51
CA ALA A 81 -5.00 -6.36 -0.88
C ALA A 81 -5.07 -7.87 -1.15
N SER A 82 -4.29 -8.69 -0.44
CA SER A 82 -4.36 -10.16 -0.56
C SER A 82 -5.73 -10.74 -0.14
N PHE A 83 -6.47 -10.02 0.70
CA PHE A 83 -7.84 -10.37 1.12
C PHE A 83 -8.93 -9.68 0.28
N GLY A 84 -8.54 -8.88 -0.73
CA GLY A 84 -9.48 -8.11 -1.56
C GLY A 84 -10.09 -6.89 -0.86
N LEU A 85 -9.44 -6.37 0.18
CA LEU A 85 -9.92 -5.22 0.98
C LEU A 85 -9.34 -3.86 0.51
N VAL A 86 -8.67 -3.84 -0.64
CA VAL A 86 -8.06 -2.63 -1.22
C VAL A 86 -8.64 -2.40 -2.61
N ASP A 87 -9.28 -1.25 -2.80
CA ASP A 87 -9.88 -0.84 -4.06
C ASP A 87 -8.83 -0.43 -5.10
N LEU A 88 -9.17 -0.58 -6.38
CA LEU A 88 -8.30 -0.21 -7.50
C LEU A 88 -8.05 1.31 -7.58
N ASP A 89 -9.00 2.12 -7.12
CA ASP A 89 -8.85 3.58 -7.05
C ASP A 89 -7.69 4.02 -6.15
N SER A 90 -7.25 3.15 -5.23
CA SER A 90 -6.09 3.44 -4.36
C SER A 90 -4.76 3.51 -5.12
N PHE A 91 -4.73 3.06 -6.38
CA PHE A 91 -3.58 3.15 -7.28
C PHE A 91 -3.66 4.33 -8.27
N GLU A 92 -4.77 5.07 -8.27
CA GLU A 92 -4.97 6.24 -9.12
C GLU A 92 -4.51 7.51 -8.41
N LEU A 93 -3.21 7.84 -8.52
CA LEU A 93 -2.66 9.10 -8.00
C LEU A 93 -2.56 10.17 -9.09
N THR A 94 -2.71 11.42 -8.66
CA THR A 94 -2.59 12.62 -9.48
C THR A 94 -1.20 12.70 -10.09
N GLY A 95 -1.14 12.77 -11.43
CA GLY A 95 0.09 12.88 -12.18
C GLY A 95 0.72 11.54 -12.59
N VAL A 96 0.12 10.40 -12.23
CA VAL A 96 0.53 9.09 -12.74
C VAL A 96 0.23 9.01 -14.24
N GLY A 97 1.28 8.89 -15.05
CA GLY A 97 1.16 8.68 -16.49
C GLY A 97 0.71 7.26 -16.83
N SER A 98 0.20 7.05 -18.06
CA SER A 98 -0.24 5.72 -18.53
C SER A 98 0.86 4.65 -18.43
N PHE A 99 2.12 5.02 -18.65
CA PHE A 99 3.29 4.15 -18.52
C PHE A 99 3.57 3.70 -17.08
N THR A 100 3.40 4.60 -16.10
CA THR A 100 3.58 4.27 -14.67
C THR A 100 2.40 3.46 -14.14
N ARG A 101 1.19 3.73 -14.66
CA ARG A 101 -0.05 3.03 -14.32
C ARG A 101 -0.08 1.60 -14.86
N PHE A 102 0.29 1.42 -16.12
CA PHE A 102 0.37 0.12 -16.77
C PHE A 102 1.83 -0.16 -17.10
N TRP A 103 2.48 -0.95 -16.25
CA TRP A 103 3.74 -1.61 -16.59
C TRP A 103 3.43 -2.73 -17.60
N ALA A 104 3.31 -2.37 -18.88
CA ALA A 104 3.18 -3.27 -20.02
C ALA A 104 4.36 -3.04 -20.99
#